data_AF-A0A8T5HDW2-F1
#
_entry.id   AF-A0A8T5HDW2-F1
#
_cell.length_a   1.000
_cell.length_b   1.000
_cell.length_c   1.000
_cell.angle_alpha   90.00
_cell.angle_beta   90.00
_cell.angle_gamma   90.00
#
_symmetry.space_group_name_H-M   'P 1'
#
loop_
_entity.id
_entity.type
_entity.pdbx_description
1 polymer ?
#
loop_
_entity_poly.entity_id
_entity_poly.type
_entity_poly.pdbx_seq_one_letter_code
_entity_poly.pdbx_strand_id
1 'polypeptide(L)'
;MKKLIKDNLKLFYNVLVFSKRTLSLRDRFFLFRHLDRIWGKVCETPHLNFLSQLTDYKLIGDVLDGDVEHFYKSRNRLWFKNYFEDRDLYEIIKQDIEKLYPKYKEIKLTITHKGIIVFDNYKPNKFNSLLLTIHNGTWIDKEIKKNMAMPDKKRLTEEDLGSGMLYAMTVLEEGGIWIDCKQSRFMCDFNRSYAKAIYANNQEKMLRSVWKEELNEQQKEIILDSYRHFYYILSRLISSYRFNIIFDGHSMRDKDNRPEISFGTKYVPAFYMPIVQAFRQRLKKLDYKDVRINDPYKGGYILKFLTSKFPNVFIFSMEVNKKLYMRADETTIVKSKVDKISQDIIKMLKIEADENGEVK
;
A
#
# COMPACT_ATOMS: atom_id res chain seq x y z
N MET A 1 10.50 -19.82 -18.20
CA MET A 1 11.31 -19.30 -17.07
C MET A 1 11.57 -20.35 -15.98
N LYS A 2 10.54 -20.95 -15.37
CA LYS A 2 10.69 -22.06 -14.38
C LYS A 2 11.57 -23.22 -14.89
N LYS A 3 11.41 -23.67 -16.15
CA LYS A 3 12.27 -24.71 -16.76
C LYS A 3 13.74 -24.27 -16.89
N LEU A 4 13.99 -23.05 -17.37
CA LEU A 4 15.33 -22.49 -17.52
C LEU A 4 16.05 -22.32 -16.17
N ILE A 5 15.32 -21.88 -15.13
CA ILE A 5 15.87 -21.75 -13.76
C ILE A 5 16.13 -23.14 -13.16
N LYS A 6 15.21 -24.09 -13.34
CA LYS A 6 15.34 -25.47 -12.85
C LYS A 6 16.50 -26.21 -13.51
N ASP A 7 16.68 -26.05 -14.83
CA ASP A 7 17.76 -26.69 -15.59
C ASP A 7 19.12 -26.09 -15.21
N ASN A 8 19.21 -24.76 -15.01
CA ASN A 8 20.43 -24.10 -14.55
C ASN A 8 20.77 -24.41 -13.08
N LEU A 9 19.77 -24.46 -12.18
CA LEU A 9 19.98 -24.85 -10.78
C LEU A 9 20.36 -26.33 -10.65
N LYS A 10 19.84 -27.21 -11.51
CA LYS A 10 20.21 -28.63 -11.54
C LYS A 10 21.65 -28.81 -12.07
N LEU A 11 22.06 -28.02 -13.05
CA LEU A 11 23.45 -27.93 -13.50
C LEU A 11 24.36 -27.43 -12.36
N PHE A 12 23.94 -26.40 -11.63
CA PHE A 12 24.65 -25.80 -10.50
C PHE A 12 24.82 -26.79 -9.32
N TYR A 13 23.75 -27.50 -8.94
CA TYR A 13 23.78 -28.54 -7.91
C TYR A 13 24.74 -29.67 -8.29
N ASN A 14 24.73 -30.10 -9.55
CA ASN A 14 25.64 -31.15 -10.02
C ASN A 14 27.11 -30.72 -10.04
N VAL A 15 27.41 -29.44 -10.29
CA VAL A 15 28.79 -28.92 -10.28
C VAL A 15 29.33 -28.75 -8.86
N LEU A 16 28.51 -28.27 -7.91
CA LEU A 16 28.93 -28.02 -6.52
C LEU A 16 28.88 -29.24 -5.62
N VAL A 17 27.89 -30.12 -5.77
CA VAL A 17 27.66 -31.23 -4.84
C VAL A 17 28.42 -32.50 -5.24
N PHE A 18 28.67 -32.71 -6.55
CA PHE A 18 29.32 -33.94 -7.04
C PHE A 18 30.76 -33.77 -7.50
N SER A 19 31.32 -32.55 -7.53
CA SER A 19 32.73 -32.36 -7.84
C SER A 19 33.54 -32.07 -6.58
N LYS A 20 34.46 -32.98 -6.22
CA LYS A 20 35.55 -32.72 -5.24
C LYS A 20 36.57 -31.68 -5.75
N ARG A 21 36.23 -30.90 -6.79
CA ARG A 21 37.16 -30.00 -7.47
C ARG A 21 36.98 -28.57 -6.95
N THR A 22 38.04 -28.02 -6.40
CA THR A 22 38.15 -26.60 -6.12
C THR A 22 38.13 -25.82 -7.43
N LEU A 23 37.11 -24.99 -7.64
CA LEU A 23 37.06 -24.05 -8.77
C LEU A 23 38.24 -23.07 -8.69
N SER A 24 38.90 -22.83 -9.82
CA SER A 24 39.94 -21.81 -9.94
C SER A 24 39.36 -20.41 -9.67
N LEU A 25 40.20 -19.44 -9.28
CA LEU A 25 39.74 -18.06 -9.04
C LEU A 25 39.09 -17.45 -10.29
N ARG A 26 39.64 -17.76 -11.47
CA ARG A 26 39.08 -17.35 -12.76
C ARG A 26 37.67 -17.90 -12.96
N ASP A 27 37.46 -19.19 -12.71
CA ASP A 27 36.15 -19.83 -12.90
C ASP A 27 35.13 -19.31 -11.90
N ARG A 28 35.54 -19.04 -10.66
CA ARG A 28 34.70 -18.36 -9.65
C ARG A 28 34.27 -16.98 -10.14
N PHE A 29 35.18 -16.20 -10.72
CA PHE A 29 34.85 -14.87 -11.24
C PHE A 29 33.81 -14.93 -12.37
N PHE A 30 33.99 -15.83 -13.34
CA PHE A 30 32.99 -16.03 -14.41
C PHE A 30 31.66 -16.55 -13.87
N LEU A 31 31.69 -17.46 -12.90
CA LEU A 31 30.50 -17.96 -12.22
C LEU A 31 29.74 -16.83 -11.53
N PHE A 32 30.42 -16.00 -10.74
CA PHE A 32 29.79 -14.85 -10.09
C PHE A 32 29.21 -13.86 -11.10
N ARG A 33 29.92 -13.58 -12.20
CA ARG A 33 29.39 -12.72 -13.27
C ARG A 33 28.14 -13.31 -13.94
N HIS A 34 28.10 -14.62 -14.13
CA HIS A 34 26.92 -15.30 -14.67
C HIS A 34 25.76 -15.33 -13.67
N LEU A 35 26.03 -15.60 -12.40
CA LEU A 35 25.04 -15.51 -11.33
C LEU A 35 24.49 -14.09 -11.23
N ASP A 36 25.34 -13.08 -11.29
CA ASP A 36 24.93 -11.68 -11.27
C ASP A 36 24.08 -11.31 -12.50
N ARG A 37 24.39 -11.84 -13.68
CA ARG A 37 23.56 -11.67 -14.89
C ARG A 37 22.22 -12.40 -14.79
N ILE A 38 22.19 -13.61 -14.24
CA ILE A 38 20.95 -14.38 -14.02
C ILE A 38 20.10 -13.69 -12.96
N TRP A 39 20.73 -13.26 -11.87
CA TRP A 39 20.12 -12.50 -10.80
C TRP A 39 19.55 -11.19 -11.33
N GLY A 40 20.31 -10.45 -12.15
CA GLY A 40 19.85 -9.28 -12.89
C GLY A 40 18.58 -9.58 -13.68
N LYS A 41 18.57 -10.63 -14.51
CA LYS A 41 17.39 -11.03 -15.29
C LYS A 41 16.18 -11.46 -14.46
N VAL A 42 16.41 -12.08 -13.31
CA VAL A 42 15.33 -12.42 -12.36
C VAL A 42 14.80 -11.16 -11.67
N CYS A 43 15.69 -10.25 -11.26
CA CYS A 43 15.36 -8.95 -10.69
C CYS A 43 14.74 -7.97 -11.70
N GLU A 44 14.95 -8.19 -13.01
CA GLU A 44 14.37 -7.38 -14.11
C GLU A 44 12.85 -7.60 -14.26
N THR A 45 12.27 -8.62 -13.63
CA THR A 45 10.81 -8.88 -13.69
C THR A 45 10.18 -9.02 -12.29
N PRO A 46 10.27 -7.99 -11.44
CA PRO A 46 9.81 -8.08 -10.05
C PRO A 46 8.32 -8.44 -9.93
N HIS A 47 7.50 -8.00 -10.89
CA HIS A 47 6.08 -8.38 -11.00
C HIS A 47 5.86 -9.89 -11.15
N LEU A 48 6.62 -10.57 -12.01
CA LEU A 48 6.48 -12.02 -12.19
C LEU A 48 6.94 -12.79 -10.94
N ASN A 49 7.97 -12.29 -10.25
CA ASN A 49 8.41 -12.87 -8.98
C ASN A 49 7.35 -12.68 -7.90
N PHE A 50 6.70 -11.52 -7.88
CA PHE A 50 5.59 -11.23 -6.97
C PHE A 50 4.40 -12.16 -7.22
N LEU A 51 3.91 -12.24 -8.46
CA LEU A 51 2.81 -13.13 -8.84
C LEU A 51 3.11 -14.59 -8.54
N SER A 52 4.32 -15.07 -8.85
CA SER A 52 4.68 -16.47 -8.60
C SER A 52 4.64 -16.82 -7.11
N GLN A 53 5.03 -15.89 -6.24
CA GLN A 53 4.92 -16.07 -4.79
C GLN A 53 3.49 -15.97 -4.26
N LEU A 54 2.57 -15.29 -4.97
CA LEU A 54 1.16 -15.32 -4.63
C LEU A 54 0.52 -16.66 -4.99
N THR A 55 0.86 -17.23 -6.14
CA THR A 55 0.28 -18.51 -6.61
C THR A 55 0.63 -19.72 -5.73
N ASP A 56 1.72 -19.65 -4.96
CA ASP A 56 2.13 -20.73 -4.06
C ASP A 56 1.35 -20.73 -2.72
N TYR A 57 0.54 -19.70 -2.46
CA TYR A 57 -0.21 -19.55 -1.22
C TYR A 57 -1.67 -19.94 -1.38
N LYS A 58 -2.00 -21.18 -0.99
CA LYS A 58 -3.36 -21.75 -1.06
C LYS A 58 -4.47 -20.90 -0.41
N LEU A 59 -4.11 -20.00 0.51
CA LEU A 59 -5.05 -19.16 1.26
C LEU A 59 -5.58 -17.97 0.45
N ILE A 60 -4.77 -17.33 -0.40
CA ILE A 60 -5.18 -16.11 -1.13
C ILE A 60 -6.22 -16.40 -2.23
N GLY A 61 -6.32 -17.66 -2.66
CA GLY A 61 -7.10 -18.05 -3.83
C GLY A 61 -6.47 -17.51 -5.12
N ASP A 62 -7.25 -17.54 -6.21
CA ASP A 62 -6.83 -16.91 -7.46
C ASP A 62 -6.82 -15.39 -7.31
N VAL A 63 -5.77 -14.74 -7.79
CA VAL A 63 -5.71 -13.28 -7.96
C VAL A 63 -5.98 -12.92 -9.41
N LEU A 64 -6.64 -11.79 -9.66
CA LEU A 64 -6.70 -11.23 -11.00
C LEU A 64 -5.42 -10.43 -11.26
N ASP A 65 -4.83 -10.64 -12.44
CA ASP A 65 -3.66 -9.90 -12.93
C ASP A 65 -3.94 -9.38 -14.35
N GLY A 66 -3.53 -8.15 -14.63
CA GLY A 66 -3.75 -7.47 -15.90
C GLY A 66 -3.50 -5.98 -15.77
N ASP A 67 -3.58 -5.22 -16.86
CA ASP A 67 -3.50 -3.76 -16.80
C ASP A 67 -4.89 -3.10 -16.68
N VAL A 68 -4.91 -1.79 -16.41
CA VAL A 68 -6.16 -1.02 -16.31
C VAL A 68 -7.01 -1.15 -17.57
N GLU A 69 -6.41 -1.18 -18.77
CA GLU A 69 -7.14 -1.34 -20.03
C GLU A 69 -7.82 -2.72 -20.15
N HIS A 70 -7.12 -3.79 -19.80
CA HIS A 70 -7.64 -5.15 -19.76
C HIS A 70 -8.85 -5.24 -18.83
N PHE A 71 -8.71 -4.74 -17.61
CA PHE A 71 -9.80 -4.76 -16.64
C PHE A 71 -10.94 -3.85 -17.04
N TYR A 72 -10.67 -2.69 -17.64
CA TYR A 72 -11.71 -1.83 -18.18
C TYR A 72 -12.54 -2.56 -19.24
N LYS A 73 -11.90 -3.22 -20.21
CA LYS A 73 -12.59 -4.00 -21.25
C LYS A 73 -13.36 -5.20 -20.68
N SER A 74 -12.88 -5.77 -19.57
CA SER A 74 -13.46 -6.95 -18.95
C SER A 74 -14.49 -6.67 -17.86
N ARG A 75 -14.59 -5.43 -17.35
CA ARG A 75 -15.37 -5.08 -16.14
C ARG A 75 -16.85 -5.49 -16.18
N ASN A 76 -17.43 -5.61 -17.37
CA ASN A 76 -18.84 -6.01 -17.53
C ASN A 76 -19.02 -7.51 -17.82
N ARG A 77 -17.94 -8.28 -17.96
CA ARG A 77 -17.97 -9.73 -18.20
C ARG A 77 -18.39 -10.47 -16.92
N LEU A 78 -19.08 -11.60 -17.10
CA LEU A 78 -19.64 -12.38 -16.00
C LEU A 78 -18.57 -12.86 -15.02
N TRP A 79 -17.43 -13.36 -15.53
CA TRP A 79 -16.34 -13.84 -14.67
C TRP A 79 -15.79 -12.75 -13.75
N PHE A 80 -15.69 -11.49 -14.24
CA PHE A 80 -15.18 -10.38 -13.45
C PHE A 80 -16.18 -9.96 -12.38
N LYS A 81 -17.47 -9.91 -12.73
CA LYS A 81 -18.55 -9.62 -11.78
C LYS A 81 -18.63 -10.64 -10.65
N ASN A 82 -18.40 -11.92 -10.97
CA ASN A 82 -18.52 -13.04 -10.03
C ASN A 82 -17.22 -13.33 -9.27
N TYR A 83 -16.13 -12.61 -9.54
CA TYR A 83 -14.85 -12.84 -8.87
C TYR A 83 -14.81 -12.28 -7.44
N PHE A 84 -15.55 -11.21 -7.18
CA PHE A 84 -15.54 -10.50 -5.89
C PHE A 84 -16.52 -11.11 -4.89
N GLU A 85 -16.24 -10.92 -3.60
CA GLU A 85 -17.04 -11.45 -2.49
C GLU A 85 -18.54 -11.11 -2.64
N ASP A 86 -18.83 -9.87 -3.06
CA ASP A 86 -20.17 -9.43 -3.33
C ASP A 86 -20.23 -8.36 -4.44
N ARG A 87 -21.47 -8.03 -4.83
CA ARG A 87 -21.77 -7.02 -5.86
C ARG A 87 -21.32 -5.61 -5.47
N ASP A 88 -21.34 -5.27 -4.19
CA ASP A 88 -21.02 -3.91 -3.74
C ASP A 88 -19.52 -3.66 -3.88
N LEU A 89 -18.70 -4.67 -3.55
CA LEU A 89 -17.26 -4.65 -3.78
C LEU A 89 -16.92 -4.57 -5.27
N TYR A 90 -17.59 -5.37 -6.09
CA TYR A 90 -17.44 -5.32 -7.55
C TYR A 90 -17.68 -3.90 -8.09
N GLU A 91 -18.77 -3.23 -7.69
CA GLU A 91 -19.08 -1.89 -8.20
C GLU A 91 -18.04 -0.85 -7.74
N ILE A 92 -17.53 -0.95 -6.51
CA ILE A 92 -16.44 -0.09 -6.02
C ILE A 92 -15.20 -0.25 -6.90
N ILE A 93 -14.77 -1.49 -7.15
CA ILE A 93 -13.55 -1.78 -7.93
C ILE A 93 -13.74 -1.37 -9.39
N LYS A 94 -14.92 -1.63 -9.96
CA LYS A 94 -15.28 -1.18 -11.31
C LYS A 94 -15.17 0.34 -11.44
N GLN A 95 -15.71 1.10 -10.48
CA GLN A 95 -15.62 2.57 -10.51
C GLN A 95 -14.18 3.06 -10.48
N ASP A 96 -13.29 2.41 -9.72
CA ASP A 96 -11.88 2.81 -9.67
C ASP A 96 -11.16 2.52 -10.99
N ILE A 97 -11.43 1.37 -11.62
CA ILE A 97 -10.92 1.05 -12.96
C ILE A 97 -11.41 2.08 -13.99
N GLU A 98 -12.71 2.42 -13.96
CA GLU A 98 -13.30 3.41 -14.88
C GLU A 98 -12.70 4.81 -14.70
N LYS A 99 -12.38 5.22 -13.47
CA LYS A 99 -11.70 6.50 -13.19
C LYS A 99 -10.26 6.53 -13.69
N LEU A 100 -9.55 5.41 -13.62
CA LEU A 100 -8.13 5.34 -14.01
C LEU A 100 -7.94 5.18 -15.53
N TYR A 101 -8.85 4.48 -16.19
CA TYR A 101 -8.75 4.12 -17.61
C TYR A 101 -8.41 5.26 -18.58
N PRO A 102 -8.97 6.49 -18.45
CA PRO A 102 -8.67 7.55 -19.40
C PRO A 102 -7.19 7.92 -19.50
N LYS A 103 -6.42 7.74 -18.41
CA LYS A 103 -5.04 8.21 -18.31
C LYS A 103 -4.01 7.11 -18.05
N TYR A 104 -4.36 6.07 -17.31
CA TYR A 104 -3.40 5.12 -16.73
C TYR A 104 -3.56 3.69 -17.26
N LYS A 105 -3.79 3.56 -18.57
CA LYS A 105 -4.15 2.29 -19.24
C LYS A 105 -3.16 1.15 -18.99
N GLU A 106 -1.87 1.46 -18.97
CA GLU A 106 -0.77 0.49 -18.88
C GLU A 106 -0.38 0.11 -17.45
N ILE A 107 -0.98 0.76 -16.44
CA ILE A 107 -0.70 0.43 -15.04
C ILE A 107 -1.20 -0.99 -14.77
N LYS A 108 -0.29 -1.82 -14.26
CA LYS A 108 -0.62 -3.20 -13.90
C LYS A 108 -1.38 -3.22 -12.59
N LEU A 109 -2.41 -4.06 -12.52
CA LEU A 109 -3.23 -4.30 -11.36
C LEU A 109 -3.12 -5.77 -10.95
N THR A 110 -2.87 -6.01 -9.67
CA THR A 110 -3.16 -7.29 -9.03
C THR A 110 -4.33 -7.08 -8.07
N ILE A 111 -5.44 -7.78 -8.29
CA ILE A 111 -6.69 -7.58 -7.56
C ILE A 111 -7.08 -8.88 -6.85
N THR A 112 -7.31 -8.81 -5.54
CA THR A 112 -7.86 -9.93 -4.75
C THR A 112 -9.38 -9.89 -4.71
N HIS A 113 -10.02 -11.04 -4.51
CA HIS A 113 -11.48 -11.15 -4.34
C HIS A 113 -12.03 -10.35 -3.15
N LYS A 114 -11.18 -10.04 -2.15
CA LYS A 114 -11.49 -9.21 -0.96
C LYS A 114 -11.17 -7.71 -1.12
N GLY A 115 -10.83 -7.26 -2.33
CA GLY A 115 -10.68 -5.83 -2.59
C GLY A 115 -9.39 -5.18 -2.11
N ILE A 116 -8.31 -5.95 -1.98
CA ILE A 116 -6.95 -5.40 -2.02
C ILE A 116 -6.57 -5.22 -3.49
N ILE A 117 -6.17 -4.01 -3.88
CA ILE A 117 -5.65 -3.70 -5.20
C ILE A 117 -4.20 -3.26 -5.08
N VAL A 118 -3.32 -3.89 -5.85
CA VAL A 118 -1.93 -3.47 -6.03
C VAL A 118 -1.81 -2.83 -7.40
N PHE A 119 -1.52 -1.53 -7.44
CA PHE A 119 -1.17 -0.80 -8.65
C PHE A 119 0.34 -0.82 -8.82
N ASP A 120 0.82 -1.40 -9.91
CA ASP A 120 2.24 -1.51 -10.23
C ASP A 120 2.61 -0.58 -11.39
N ASN A 121 3.29 0.52 -11.02
CA ASN A 121 3.99 1.45 -11.91
C ASN A 121 5.50 1.43 -11.64
N TYR A 122 6.04 0.29 -11.25
CA TYR A 122 7.42 0.20 -10.81
C TYR A 122 8.38 0.47 -11.98
N LYS A 123 9.33 1.38 -11.78
CA LYS A 123 10.32 1.78 -12.78
C LYS A 123 11.71 1.25 -12.37
N PRO A 124 12.23 0.18 -12.98
CA PRO A 124 13.54 -0.36 -12.62
C PRO A 124 14.64 0.71 -12.66
N ASN A 125 15.53 0.70 -11.67
CA ASN A 125 16.65 1.65 -11.54
C ASN A 125 16.24 3.14 -11.47
N LYS A 126 15.00 3.44 -11.09
CA LYS A 126 14.50 4.79 -10.82
C LYS A 126 14.05 4.90 -9.36
N PHE A 127 13.70 6.12 -8.95
CA PHE A 127 13.08 6.34 -7.66
C PHE A 127 11.69 5.70 -7.64
N ASN A 128 11.42 4.84 -6.66
CA ASN A 128 10.14 4.16 -6.50
C ASN A 128 9.63 4.32 -5.07
N SER A 129 8.35 4.67 -4.95
CA SER A 129 7.63 4.69 -3.69
C SER A 129 6.81 3.40 -3.48
N LEU A 130 6.63 2.99 -2.23
CA LEU A 130 5.53 2.11 -1.84
C LEU A 130 4.52 2.95 -1.08
N LEU A 131 3.35 3.17 -1.68
CA LEU A 131 2.24 3.88 -1.07
C LEU A 131 1.22 2.89 -0.49
N LEU A 132 0.77 3.15 0.72
CA LEU A 132 -0.30 2.39 1.37
C LEU A 132 -1.46 3.35 1.70
N THR A 133 -2.68 3.03 1.25
CA THR A 133 -3.91 3.77 1.61
C THR A 133 -4.92 2.83 2.24
N ILE A 134 -4.50 2.19 3.32
CA ILE A 134 -5.17 1.03 3.94
C ILE A 134 -6.51 1.37 4.60
N HIS A 135 -6.80 2.64 4.85
CA HIS A 135 -8.05 3.12 5.46
C HIS A 135 -8.95 3.90 4.48
N ASN A 136 -8.61 3.92 3.19
CA ASN A 136 -9.39 4.58 2.13
C ASN A 136 -10.75 3.90 1.87
N GLY A 137 -10.80 2.59 2.08
CA GLY A 137 -11.95 1.74 1.78
C GLY A 137 -13.11 1.87 2.74
N THR A 138 -14.32 1.62 2.22
CA THR A 138 -15.58 1.68 2.96
C THR A 138 -16.40 0.40 2.87
N TRP A 139 -15.94 -0.60 2.11
CA TRP A 139 -16.65 -1.86 1.89
C TRP A 139 -16.63 -2.71 3.16
N ILE A 140 -17.76 -3.33 3.46
CA ILE A 140 -17.94 -4.24 4.59
C ILE A 140 -18.78 -5.39 4.08
N ASP A 141 -18.30 -6.61 4.33
CA ASP A 141 -19.05 -7.82 4.03
C ASP A 141 -20.47 -7.75 4.59
N LYS A 142 -21.45 -8.21 3.81
CA LYS A 142 -22.88 -8.06 4.15
C LYS A 142 -23.27 -8.77 5.43
N GLU A 143 -22.70 -9.95 5.71
CA GLU A 143 -22.96 -10.70 6.93
C GLU A 143 -22.30 -10.03 8.13
N ILE A 144 -21.11 -9.46 7.97
CA ILE A 144 -20.46 -8.68 9.03
C ILE A 144 -21.19 -7.35 9.29
N LYS A 145 -21.67 -6.68 8.24
CA LYS A 145 -22.37 -5.39 8.33
C LYS A 145 -23.65 -5.51 9.16
N LYS A 146 -24.33 -6.66 9.14
CA LYS A 146 -25.51 -6.92 9.98
C LYS A 146 -25.21 -6.74 11.46
N ASN A 147 -24.02 -7.12 11.93
CA ASN A 147 -23.62 -7.01 13.33
C ASN A 147 -23.14 -5.59 13.74
N MET A 148 -22.97 -4.67 12.79
CA MET A 148 -22.47 -3.33 13.12
C MET A 148 -23.52 -2.47 13.81
N ALA A 149 -23.14 -1.84 14.92
CA ALA A 149 -23.91 -0.80 15.59
C ALA A 149 -23.61 0.61 15.04
N MET A 150 -22.43 0.80 14.46
CA MET A 150 -21.99 2.13 14.02
C MET A 150 -22.75 2.58 12.76
N PRO A 151 -23.39 3.77 12.77
CA PRO A 151 -24.01 4.31 11.56
C PRO A 151 -22.99 4.63 10.47
N ASP A 152 -23.35 4.40 9.20
CA ASP A 152 -22.48 4.67 8.04
C ASP A 152 -21.92 6.10 8.04
N LYS A 153 -22.75 7.12 8.36
CA LYS A 153 -22.29 8.51 8.44
C LYS A 153 -21.15 8.71 9.46
N LYS A 154 -21.25 8.09 10.65
CA LYS A 154 -20.22 8.19 11.69
C LYS A 154 -18.96 7.42 11.30
N ARG A 155 -19.13 6.29 10.63
CA ARG A 155 -18.02 5.48 10.13
C ARG A 155 -17.23 6.24 9.06
N LEU A 156 -17.91 6.80 8.07
CA LEU A 156 -17.33 7.54 6.95
C LEU A 156 -16.54 8.78 7.40
N THR A 157 -16.90 9.41 8.52
CA THR A 157 -16.12 10.53 9.06
C THR A 157 -14.80 10.08 9.67
N GLU A 158 -14.70 8.85 10.21
CA GLU A 158 -13.47 8.31 10.81
C GLU A 158 -12.62 7.46 9.81
N GLU A 159 -13.18 7.05 8.67
CA GLU A 159 -12.45 6.42 7.56
C GLU A 159 -11.69 7.46 6.71
N ASP A 160 -10.62 7.06 6.04
CA ASP A 160 -9.69 7.99 5.39
C ASP A 160 -10.13 8.28 3.94
N LEU A 161 -11.41 8.63 3.77
CA LEU A 161 -12.03 8.85 2.46
C LEU A 161 -11.20 9.79 1.59
N GLY A 162 -10.86 9.34 0.38
CA GLY A 162 -10.11 10.14 -0.58
C GLY A 162 -8.60 10.18 -0.35
N SER A 163 -8.05 9.48 0.66
CA SER A 163 -6.60 9.31 0.81
C SER A 163 -5.97 8.71 -0.44
N GLY A 164 -6.62 7.72 -1.08
CA GLY A 164 -6.22 7.21 -2.39
C GLY A 164 -6.07 8.33 -3.43
N MET A 165 -7.02 9.27 -3.48
CA MET A 165 -6.98 10.39 -4.43
C MET A 165 -5.89 11.42 -4.10
N LEU A 166 -5.61 11.65 -2.81
CA LEU A 166 -4.55 12.56 -2.38
C LEU A 166 -3.17 12.03 -2.78
N TYR A 167 -2.93 10.74 -2.59
CA TYR A 167 -1.58 10.19 -2.63
C TYR A 167 -1.26 9.38 -3.90
N ALA A 168 -2.24 8.85 -4.63
CA ALA A 168 -1.98 7.92 -5.73
C ALA A 168 -1.05 8.47 -6.82
N MET A 169 -1.04 9.78 -7.08
CA MET A 169 -0.18 10.38 -8.09
C MET A 169 1.32 10.22 -7.78
N THR A 170 1.69 10.04 -6.50
CA THR A 170 3.07 9.72 -6.09
C THR A 170 3.58 8.37 -6.61
N VAL A 171 2.66 7.52 -7.08
CA VAL A 171 2.96 6.25 -7.75
C VAL A 171 2.58 6.31 -9.22
N LEU A 172 1.37 6.75 -9.56
CA LEU A 172 0.85 6.70 -10.92
C LEU A 172 1.64 7.58 -11.91
N GLU A 173 2.22 8.69 -11.44
CA GLU A 173 3.05 9.58 -12.28
C GLU A 173 4.54 9.35 -12.06
N GLU A 174 4.96 9.31 -10.79
CA GLU A 174 6.39 9.32 -10.43
C GLU A 174 7.02 7.91 -10.51
N GLY A 175 6.26 6.87 -10.19
CA GLY A 175 6.69 5.46 -10.23
C GLY A 175 6.73 4.81 -8.85
N GLY A 176 6.41 3.51 -8.82
CA GLY A 176 6.35 2.74 -7.58
C GLY A 176 5.20 1.73 -7.55
N ILE A 177 4.82 1.32 -6.34
CA ILE A 177 3.70 0.43 -6.07
C ILE A 177 2.72 1.13 -5.12
N TRP A 178 1.42 1.05 -5.40
CA TRP A 178 0.37 1.52 -4.51
C TRP A 178 -0.52 0.36 -4.09
N ILE A 179 -0.67 0.14 -2.79
CA ILE A 179 -1.67 -0.78 -2.23
C ILE A 179 -2.85 0.02 -1.73
N ASP A 180 -4.02 -0.22 -2.32
CA ASP A 180 -5.29 0.35 -1.88
C ASP A 180 -6.22 -0.75 -1.37
N CYS A 181 -6.79 -0.55 -0.19
CA CYS A 181 -7.69 -1.50 0.44
C CYS A 181 -9.11 -0.96 0.38
N LYS A 182 -10.03 -1.69 -0.26
CA LYS A 182 -11.46 -1.28 -0.33
C LYS A 182 -12.24 -1.62 0.92
N GLN A 183 -11.72 -2.53 1.75
CA GLN A 183 -12.32 -2.90 3.02
C GLN A 183 -12.22 -1.75 4.04
N SER A 184 -13.31 -1.55 4.77
CA SER A 184 -13.38 -0.62 5.90
C SER A 184 -12.43 -1.03 7.02
N ARG A 185 -11.75 -0.04 7.60
CA ARG A 185 -10.97 -0.21 8.83
C ARG A 185 -11.82 -0.73 10.00
N PHE A 186 -13.13 -0.50 10.00
CA PHE A 186 -14.04 -0.97 11.05
C PHE A 186 -14.41 -2.44 10.92
N MET A 187 -14.24 -3.02 9.73
CA MET A 187 -14.27 -4.47 9.55
C MET A 187 -12.93 -5.07 9.97
N CYS A 188 -11.82 -4.59 9.41
CA CYS A 188 -10.46 -5.01 9.79
C CYS A 188 -9.49 -3.83 9.70
N ASP A 189 -8.85 -3.48 10.81
CA ASP A 189 -7.84 -2.42 10.80
C ASP A 189 -6.44 -3.01 10.60
N PHE A 190 -5.95 -2.95 9.36
CA PHE A 190 -4.61 -3.41 9.01
C PHE A 190 -3.49 -2.61 9.70
N ASN A 191 -3.76 -1.41 10.23
CA ASN A 191 -2.78 -0.61 10.98
C ASN A 191 -2.77 -0.94 12.50
N ARG A 192 -3.30 -2.11 12.87
CA ARG A 192 -3.24 -2.69 14.22
C ARG A 192 -2.56 -4.06 14.21
N SER A 193 -2.12 -4.51 15.38
CA SER A 193 -1.65 -5.89 15.56
C SER A 193 -2.79 -6.89 15.32
N TYR A 194 -2.47 -8.12 14.90
CA TYR A 194 -3.44 -9.19 14.64
C TYR A 194 -4.53 -9.31 15.73
N ALA A 195 -4.11 -9.41 17.01
CA ALA A 195 -5.02 -9.53 18.15
C ALA A 195 -5.93 -8.31 18.42
N LYS A 196 -5.70 -7.19 17.71
CA LYS A 196 -6.45 -5.93 17.83
C LYS A 196 -6.97 -5.45 16.47
N ALA A 197 -6.90 -6.28 15.43
CA ALA A 197 -7.34 -5.93 14.08
C ALA A 197 -8.87 -5.73 14.00
N ILE A 198 -9.60 -6.45 14.86
CA ILE A 198 -11.03 -6.27 15.08
C ILE A 198 -11.20 -5.34 16.27
N TYR A 199 -11.96 -4.26 16.09
CA TYR A 199 -12.30 -3.35 17.17
C TYR A 199 -13.21 -4.02 18.20
N ALA A 200 -12.88 -3.92 19.48
CA ALA A 200 -13.81 -4.27 20.55
C ALA A 200 -14.65 -3.05 20.97
N ASN A 201 -15.88 -3.30 21.44
CA ASN A 201 -16.71 -2.24 22.03
C ASN A 201 -15.99 -1.59 23.22
N ASN A 202 -16.10 -0.26 23.35
CA ASN A 202 -15.48 0.54 24.40
C ASN A 202 -13.94 0.51 24.46
N GLN A 203 -13.27 -0.13 23.50
CA GLN A 203 -11.81 -0.17 23.44
C GLN A 203 -11.21 1.24 23.24
N GLU A 204 -11.94 2.10 22.53
CA GLU A 204 -11.56 3.49 22.31
C GLU A 204 -12.72 4.41 22.68
N LYS A 205 -12.39 5.57 23.29
CA LYS A 205 -13.40 6.54 23.75
C LYS A 205 -14.36 6.98 22.64
N MET A 206 -13.90 6.99 21.39
CA MET A 206 -14.70 7.36 20.20
C MET A 206 -15.61 6.21 19.71
N LEU A 207 -15.28 4.97 20.10
CA LEU A 207 -15.86 3.70 19.63
C LEU A 207 -16.65 2.99 20.74
N ARG A 208 -17.60 3.72 21.35
CA ARG A 208 -18.45 3.20 22.43
C ARG A 208 -19.20 1.92 22.03
N SER A 209 -19.72 1.86 20.80
CA SER A 209 -20.32 0.65 20.25
C SER A 209 -19.99 0.55 18.75
N VAL A 210 -19.19 -0.45 18.40
CA VAL A 210 -18.88 -0.84 17.02
C VAL A 210 -19.83 -1.96 16.59
N TRP A 211 -20.06 -2.92 17.47
CA TRP A 211 -20.89 -4.10 17.23
C TRP A 211 -22.14 -4.07 18.11
N LYS A 212 -23.30 -4.32 17.50
CA LYS A 212 -24.59 -4.47 18.21
C LYS A 212 -24.73 -5.87 18.81
N GLU A 213 -24.15 -6.86 18.13
CA GLU A 213 -24.08 -8.27 18.47
C GLU A 213 -22.63 -8.71 18.32
N GLU A 214 -22.13 -9.53 19.24
CA GLU A 214 -20.77 -10.05 19.14
C GLU A 214 -20.61 -10.87 17.84
N LEU A 215 -19.46 -10.71 17.19
CA LEU A 215 -19.11 -11.54 16.05
C LEU A 215 -18.91 -12.98 16.50
N ASN A 216 -19.52 -13.93 15.81
CA ASN A 216 -19.23 -15.34 16.05
C ASN A 216 -17.83 -15.72 15.50
N GLU A 217 -17.35 -16.91 15.85
CA GLU A 217 -16.00 -17.35 15.46
C GLU A 217 -15.80 -17.45 13.94
N GLN A 218 -16.84 -17.82 13.18
CA GLN A 218 -16.75 -17.86 11.72
C GLN A 218 -16.59 -16.44 11.13
N GLN A 219 -17.35 -15.47 11.64
CA GLN A 219 -17.25 -14.07 11.25
C GLN A 219 -15.89 -13.46 11.61
N LYS A 220 -15.38 -13.75 12.82
CA LYS A 220 -14.03 -13.34 13.24
C LYS A 220 -12.98 -13.92 12.30
N GLU A 221 -13.10 -15.20 11.92
CA GLU A 221 -12.14 -15.85 11.03
C GLU A 221 -12.17 -15.26 9.61
N ILE A 222 -13.34 -14.94 9.05
CA ILE A 222 -13.45 -14.23 7.74
C ILE A 222 -12.68 -12.91 7.76
N ILE A 223 -12.81 -12.16 8.85
CA ILE A 223 -12.13 -10.88 9.04
C ILE A 223 -10.62 -11.07 9.19
N LEU A 224 -10.19 -11.99 10.04
CA LEU A 224 -8.78 -12.26 10.32
C LEU A 224 -8.07 -12.89 9.13
N ASP A 225 -8.78 -13.61 8.27
CA ASP A 225 -8.27 -14.09 7.00
C ASP A 225 -7.87 -12.94 6.07
N SER A 226 -8.70 -11.89 6.01
CA SER A 226 -8.38 -10.66 5.28
C SER A 226 -7.09 -9.99 5.80
N TYR A 227 -6.87 -10.01 7.12
CA TYR A 227 -5.64 -9.52 7.73
C TYR A 227 -4.42 -10.34 7.28
N ARG A 228 -4.52 -11.67 7.30
CA ARG A 228 -3.44 -12.56 6.87
C ARG A 228 -3.12 -12.35 5.38
N HIS A 229 -4.13 -12.18 4.53
CA HIS A 229 -3.94 -11.88 3.11
C HIS A 229 -3.21 -10.57 2.89
N PHE A 230 -3.63 -9.49 3.56
CA PHE A 230 -2.97 -8.20 3.47
C PHE A 230 -1.48 -8.28 3.85
N TYR A 231 -1.17 -8.83 5.03
CA TYR A 231 0.22 -8.92 5.48
C TYR A 231 1.04 -9.91 4.66
N TYR A 232 0.43 -10.96 4.09
CA TYR A 232 1.11 -11.84 3.14
C TYR A 232 1.48 -11.08 1.87
N ILE A 233 0.52 -10.40 1.21
CA ILE A 233 0.75 -9.61 -0.01
C ILE A 233 1.81 -8.54 0.22
N LEU A 234 1.66 -7.77 1.30
CA LEU A 234 2.65 -6.77 1.70
C LEU A 234 4.02 -7.41 1.86
N SER A 235 4.09 -8.60 2.48
CA SER A 235 5.35 -9.32 2.66
C SER A 235 6.01 -9.78 1.36
N ARG A 236 5.22 -10.18 0.37
CA ARG A 236 5.71 -10.62 -0.93
C ARG A 236 6.17 -9.43 -1.77
N LEU A 237 5.42 -8.31 -1.75
CA LEU A 237 5.81 -7.07 -2.44
C LEU A 237 7.16 -6.55 -1.96
N ILE A 238 7.31 -6.33 -0.65
CA ILE A 238 8.57 -5.83 -0.07
C ILE A 238 9.77 -6.76 -0.33
N SER A 239 9.54 -8.05 -0.54
CA SER A 239 10.60 -9.01 -0.88
C SER A 239 10.94 -9.05 -2.37
N SER A 240 10.02 -8.61 -3.23
CA SER A 240 10.14 -8.71 -4.69
C SER A 240 10.59 -7.40 -5.34
N TYR A 241 10.32 -6.26 -4.69
CA TYR A 241 10.61 -4.92 -5.18
C TYR A 241 11.59 -4.18 -4.27
N ARG A 242 12.20 -3.11 -4.80
CA ARG A 242 13.10 -2.22 -4.04
C ARG A 242 12.52 -0.81 -4.02
N PHE A 243 12.30 -0.28 -2.82
CA PHE A 243 11.68 1.04 -2.64
C PHE A 243 12.68 2.02 -2.03
N ASN A 244 12.65 3.26 -2.51
CA ASN A 244 13.41 4.37 -1.92
C ASN A 244 12.69 4.92 -0.69
N ILE A 245 11.36 4.93 -0.74
CA ILE A 245 10.48 5.44 0.30
C ILE A 245 9.26 4.54 0.46
N ILE A 246 8.85 4.29 1.70
CA ILE A 246 7.58 3.64 2.01
C ILE A 246 6.75 4.65 2.80
N PHE A 247 5.54 4.91 2.32
CA PHE A 247 4.72 5.99 2.80
C PHE A 247 3.28 5.52 3.07
N ASP A 248 2.87 5.60 4.33
CA ASP A 248 1.53 5.24 4.82
C ASP A 248 0.64 6.49 4.81
N GLY A 249 -0.20 6.57 3.78
CA GLY A 249 -1.02 7.74 3.46
C GLY A 249 -2.38 7.68 4.13
N HIS A 250 -2.63 8.63 5.02
CA HIS A 250 -3.83 8.71 5.83
C HIS A 250 -4.51 10.08 5.74
N SER A 251 -5.73 10.16 6.28
CA SER A 251 -6.38 11.43 6.56
C SER A 251 -7.03 11.45 7.94
N MET A 252 -7.13 12.64 8.51
CA MET A 252 -7.65 12.82 9.86
C MET A 252 -8.86 13.75 9.89
N ARG A 253 -9.73 13.50 10.85
CA ARG A 253 -10.85 14.39 11.18
C ARG A 253 -10.39 15.76 11.65
N ASP A 254 -11.16 16.77 11.30
CA ASP A 254 -11.04 18.09 11.85
C ASP A 254 -11.61 18.11 13.27
N LYS A 255 -10.73 18.27 14.25
CA LYS A 255 -11.03 18.41 15.67
C LYS A 255 -10.17 19.55 16.21
N ASP A 256 -10.54 20.08 17.38
CA ASP A 256 -9.76 21.13 18.02
C ASP A 256 -8.28 20.72 18.14
N ASN A 257 -7.39 21.67 17.85
CA ASN A 257 -5.94 21.49 17.86
C ASN A 257 -5.38 20.42 16.88
N ARG A 258 -6.12 20.10 15.81
CA ARG A 258 -5.59 19.26 14.72
C ARG A 258 -4.82 20.11 13.70
N PRO A 259 -3.57 19.72 13.34
CA PRO A 259 -2.84 20.42 12.30
C PRO A 259 -3.49 20.24 10.94
N GLU A 260 -2.98 20.96 9.94
CA GLU A 260 -3.33 20.74 8.55
C GLU A 260 -2.71 19.45 8.04
N ILE A 261 -1.45 19.20 8.41
CA ILE A 261 -0.71 17.99 8.07
C ILE A 261 0.06 17.49 9.30
N SER A 262 0.05 16.17 9.55
CA SER A 262 0.89 15.53 10.57
C SER A 262 1.74 14.42 9.97
N PHE A 263 3.05 14.42 10.25
CA PHE A 263 3.94 13.32 9.89
C PHE A 263 4.17 12.38 11.08
N GLY A 264 3.87 11.09 10.91
CA GLY A 264 4.23 10.04 11.86
C GLY A 264 5.62 9.49 11.57
N THR A 265 6.55 9.73 12.49
CA THR A 265 7.99 9.43 12.31
C THR A 265 8.60 8.67 13.48
N LYS A 266 7.78 8.10 14.38
CA LYS A 266 8.27 7.36 15.57
C LYS A 266 9.30 6.28 15.26
N TYR A 267 9.19 5.65 14.09
CA TYR A 267 10.06 4.55 13.66
C TYR A 267 11.07 4.98 12.58
N VAL A 268 11.12 6.27 12.23
CA VAL A 268 12.09 6.81 11.28
C VAL A 268 13.45 6.91 11.97
N PRO A 269 14.51 6.30 11.42
CA PRO A 269 15.87 6.52 11.89
C PRO A 269 16.27 8.00 11.90
N ALA A 270 17.05 8.42 12.90
CA ALA A 270 17.44 9.82 13.08
C ALA A 270 18.10 10.44 11.83
N PHE A 271 18.85 9.66 11.06
CA PHE A 271 19.53 10.14 9.85
C PHE A 271 18.57 10.52 8.71
N TYR A 272 17.31 10.04 8.72
CA TYR A 272 16.28 10.45 7.76
C TYR A 272 15.47 11.68 8.23
N MET A 273 15.59 12.09 9.50
CA MET A 273 14.83 13.23 10.03
C MET A 273 15.09 14.56 9.32
N PRO A 274 16.30 14.86 8.79
CA PRO A 274 16.49 16.04 7.94
C PRO A 274 15.54 16.08 6.73
N ILE A 275 15.26 14.93 6.10
CA ILE A 275 14.30 14.83 4.97
C ILE A 275 12.89 15.19 5.44
N VAL A 276 12.46 14.69 6.60
CA VAL A 276 11.15 15.02 7.19
C VAL A 276 11.04 16.53 7.45
N GLN A 277 12.11 17.15 7.95
CA GLN A 277 12.14 18.60 8.17
C GLN A 277 12.07 19.36 6.85
N ALA A 278 12.78 18.90 5.81
CA ALA A 278 12.69 19.47 4.47
C ALA A 278 11.26 19.38 3.92
N PHE A 279 10.58 18.24 4.06
CA PHE A 279 9.17 18.08 3.70
C PHE A 279 8.28 19.08 4.42
N ARG A 280 8.46 19.25 5.74
CA ARG A 280 7.72 20.24 6.54
C ARG A 280 7.92 21.65 6.01
N GLN A 281 9.15 22.04 5.70
CA GLN A 281 9.45 23.38 5.19
C GLN A 281 8.90 23.61 3.78
N ARG A 282 8.92 22.60 2.91
CA ARG A 282 8.31 22.69 1.57
C ARG A 282 6.81 22.88 1.67
N LEU A 283 6.13 22.13 2.54
CA LEU A 283 4.69 22.34 2.77
C LEU A 283 4.40 23.75 3.32
N LYS A 284 5.23 24.29 4.21
CA LYS A 284 5.07 25.68 4.65
C LYS A 284 5.20 26.70 3.51
N LYS A 285 6.11 26.46 2.56
CA LYS A 285 6.24 27.28 1.34
C LYS A 285 5.06 27.12 0.38
N LEU A 286 4.27 26.05 0.50
CA LEU A 286 3.04 25.79 -0.24
C LEU A 286 1.78 26.25 0.53
N ASP A 287 1.96 27.16 1.49
CA ASP A 287 0.92 27.77 2.33
C ASP A 287 0.23 26.85 3.34
N TYR A 288 0.81 25.69 3.67
CA TYR A 288 0.37 24.89 4.82
C TYR A 288 0.98 25.46 6.11
N LYS A 289 0.15 26.14 6.91
CA LYS A 289 0.54 26.90 8.10
C LYS A 289 0.87 25.98 9.28
N ASP A 290 0.07 24.93 9.48
CA ASP A 290 0.22 24.03 10.63
C ASP A 290 0.60 22.61 10.18
N VAL A 291 1.91 22.38 10.10
CA VAL A 291 2.50 21.07 9.76
C VAL A 291 3.30 20.56 10.95
N ARG A 292 2.85 19.46 11.55
CA ARG A 292 3.43 18.90 12.78
C ARG A 292 4.09 17.55 12.54
N ILE A 293 4.94 17.15 13.46
CA ILE A 293 5.64 15.86 13.47
C ILE A 293 5.27 15.16 14.77
N ASN A 294 4.80 13.92 14.68
CA ASN A 294 4.40 13.10 15.82
C ASN A 294 3.29 13.71 16.69
N ASP A 295 2.48 14.61 16.13
CA ASP A 295 1.34 15.23 16.82
C ASP A 295 0.15 15.40 15.87
N PRO A 296 -0.99 14.75 16.13
CA PRO A 296 -1.26 13.83 17.25
C PRO A 296 -0.82 12.39 16.95
N TYR A 297 -0.42 12.11 15.71
CA TYR A 297 -0.12 10.76 15.24
C TYR A 297 1.38 10.55 15.10
N LYS A 298 1.88 9.52 15.77
CA LYS A 298 3.31 9.17 15.76
C LYS A 298 3.67 8.08 14.74
N GLY A 299 2.67 7.43 14.16
CA GLY A 299 2.81 6.25 13.30
C GLY A 299 2.19 4.99 13.92
N GLY A 300 1.53 4.19 13.08
CA GLY A 300 0.75 3.01 13.48
C GLY A 300 1.55 1.71 13.58
N TYR A 301 0.83 0.59 13.66
CA TYR A 301 1.45 -0.74 13.72
C TYR A 301 2.16 -1.12 12.41
N ILE A 302 1.64 -0.69 11.25
CA ILE A 302 2.23 -1.06 9.96
C ILE A 302 3.64 -0.50 9.78
N LEU A 303 3.88 0.75 10.22
CA LEU A 303 5.21 1.35 10.26
C LEU A 303 6.16 0.56 11.15
N LYS A 304 5.68 0.13 12.33
CA LYS A 304 6.48 -0.71 13.24
C LYS A 304 6.85 -2.03 12.57
N PHE A 305 5.88 -2.69 11.94
CA PHE A 305 6.09 -3.94 11.21
C PHE A 305 7.12 -3.76 10.10
N LEU A 306 6.94 -2.76 9.22
CA LEU A 306 7.82 -2.53 8.09
C LEU A 306 9.24 -2.16 8.53
N THR A 307 9.39 -1.27 9.51
CA THR A 307 10.71 -0.85 10.02
C THR A 307 11.46 -2.03 10.64
N SER A 308 10.76 -2.94 11.33
CA SER A 308 11.38 -4.14 11.89
C SER A 308 11.88 -5.13 10.83
N LYS A 309 11.37 -5.04 9.60
CA LYS A 309 11.79 -5.87 8.47
C LYS A 309 12.80 -5.16 7.57
N PHE A 310 12.77 -3.83 7.51
CA PHE A 310 13.65 -3.00 6.69
C PHE A 310 14.15 -1.77 7.46
N PRO A 311 15.17 -1.94 8.30
CA PRO A 311 15.69 -0.82 9.09
C PRO A 311 16.34 0.29 8.23
N ASN A 312 16.63 0.00 6.95
CA ASN A 312 17.38 0.87 6.04
C ASN A 312 16.49 1.57 4.99
N VAL A 313 15.17 1.48 5.09
CA VAL A 313 14.26 2.18 4.18
C VAL A 313 13.67 3.37 4.91
N PHE A 314 13.44 4.48 4.20
CA PHE A 314 12.75 5.63 4.77
C PHE A 314 11.24 5.35 4.83
N ILE A 315 10.72 5.13 6.04
CA ILE A 315 9.31 4.72 6.27
C ILE A 315 8.62 5.73 7.18
N PHE A 316 7.59 6.41 6.69
CA PHE A 316 6.84 7.40 7.46
C PHE A 316 5.34 7.34 7.14
N SER A 317 4.53 8.01 7.97
CA SER A 317 3.10 8.22 7.68
C SER A 317 2.80 9.71 7.58
N MET A 318 1.72 10.06 6.89
CA MET A 318 1.26 11.44 6.72
C MET A 318 -0.26 11.44 6.79
N GLU A 319 -0.75 12.38 7.58
CA GLU A 319 -2.15 12.58 7.88
C GLU A 319 -2.53 13.94 7.31
N VAL A 320 -3.40 13.97 6.31
CA VAL A 320 -3.96 15.22 5.78
C VAL A 320 -5.30 15.49 6.48
N ASN A 321 -5.49 16.69 7.01
CA ASN A 321 -6.75 17.05 7.64
C ASN A 321 -7.87 17.17 6.60
N LYS A 322 -8.99 16.49 6.85
CA LYS A 322 -10.16 16.49 5.97
C LYS A 322 -10.72 17.88 5.67
N LYS A 323 -10.60 18.86 6.58
CA LYS A 323 -11.02 20.25 6.30
C LYS A 323 -10.37 20.86 5.05
N LEU A 324 -9.19 20.38 4.69
CA LEU A 324 -8.43 20.87 3.55
C LEU A 324 -9.05 20.45 2.21
N TYR A 325 -9.83 19.38 2.17
CA TYR A 325 -10.29 18.80 0.90
C TYR A 325 -11.74 18.31 0.89
N MET A 326 -12.44 18.40 2.02
CA MET A 326 -13.84 18.03 2.16
C MET A 326 -14.71 19.22 2.54
N ARG A 327 -16.03 19.03 2.45
CA ARG A 327 -17.01 19.90 3.10
C ARG A 327 -17.03 19.64 4.61
N ALA A 328 -17.75 20.49 5.35
CA ALA A 328 -17.88 20.40 6.80
C ALA A 328 -18.54 19.09 7.31
N ASP A 329 -19.18 18.33 6.42
CA ASP A 329 -19.74 17.01 6.75
C ASP A 329 -18.68 15.89 6.86
N GLU A 330 -17.44 16.15 6.41
CA GLU A 330 -16.32 15.20 6.35
C GLU A 330 -16.61 13.92 5.55
N THR A 331 -17.63 13.96 4.68
CA THR A 331 -18.04 12.85 3.81
C THR A 331 -18.09 13.26 2.34
N THR A 332 -18.22 14.56 2.04
CA THR A 332 -18.25 15.07 0.68
C THR A 332 -16.88 15.62 0.26
N ILE A 333 -16.23 14.95 -0.69
CA ILE A 333 -14.94 15.35 -1.25
C ILE A 333 -15.10 16.54 -2.21
N VAL A 334 -14.21 17.52 -2.12
CA VAL A 334 -14.10 18.65 -3.05
C VAL A 334 -12.92 18.38 -3.99
N LYS A 335 -13.22 17.93 -5.23
CA LYS A 335 -12.22 17.43 -6.18
C LYS A 335 -11.09 18.42 -6.48
N SER A 336 -11.40 19.70 -6.72
CA SER A 336 -10.38 20.72 -6.99
C SER A 336 -9.38 20.91 -5.85
N LYS A 337 -9.82 20.77 -4.59
CA LYS A 337 -8.94 20.83 -3.42
C LYS A 337 -8.04 19.60 -3.32
N VAL A 338 -8.60 18.41 -3.58
CA VAL A 338 -7.81 17.16 -3.65
C VAL A 338 -6.74 17.26 -4.73
N ASP A 339 -7.09 17.75 -5.92
CA ASP A 339 -6.15 17.88 -7.04
C ASP A 339 -5.00 18.83 -6.69
N LYS A 340 -5.29 19.97 -6.05
CA LYS A 340 -4.27 20.89 -5.54
C LYS A 340 -3.34 20.18 -4.54
N ILE A 341 -3.90 19.55 -3.50
CA ILE A 341 -3.10 18.92 -2.44
C ILE A 341 -2.27 17.75 -2.99
N SER A 342 -2.82 16.97 -3.93
CA SER A 342 -2.09 15.88 -4.56
C SER A 342 -0.85 16.39 -5.32
N GLN A 343 -0.98 17.49 -6.06
CA GLN A 343 0.15 18.16 -6.71
C GLN A 343 1.17 18.69 -5.69
N ASP A 344 0.70 19.27 -4.59
CA ASP A 344 1.57 19.81 -3.55
C ASP A 344 2.33 18.70 -2.80
N ILE A 345 1.73 17.52 -2.63
CA ILE A 345 2.40 16.32 -2.11
C ILE A 345 3.50 15.85 -3.07
N ILE A 346 3.26 15.82 -4.38
CA ILE A 346 4.29 15.47 -5.37
C ILE A 346 5.46 16.45 -5.27
N LYS A 347 5.21 17.75 -5.25
CA LYS A 347 6.25 18.78 -5.08
C LYS A 347 7.04 18.60 -3.78
N MET A 348 6.36 18.25 -2.69
CA MET A 348 7.00 17.98 -1.40
C MET A 348 7.96 16.79 -1.47
N LEU A 349 7.57 15.71 -2.14
CA LEU A 349 8.37 14.49 -2.28
C LEU A 349 9.53 14.60 -3.28
N LYS A 350 9.47 15.54 -4.24
CA LYS A 350 10.57 15.75 -5.19
C LYS A 350 11.84 16.16 -4.45
N ILE A 351 12.86 15.30 -4.47
CA ILE A 351 14.19 15.64 -3.97
C ILE A 351 14.90 16.36 -5.12
N GLU A 352 14.84 17.68 -5.15
CA GLU A 352 15.69 18.48 -6.03
C GLU A 352 17.09 18.51 -5.42
N ALA A 353 18.09 18.07 -6.20
CA ALA A 353 19.46 18.52 -5.95
C ALA A 353 19.51 20.00 -6.33
N ASP A 354 20.16 20.83 -5.53
CA ASP A 354 20.38 22.21 -5.95
C ASP A 354 21.31 22.27 -7.18
N GLU A 355 21.47 23.46 -7.76
CA GLU A 355 22.29 23.69 -8.96
C GLU A 355 23.77 23.25 -8.79
N ASN A 356 24.20 22.97 -7.54
CA ASN A 356 25.54 22.51 -7.19
C ASN A 356 25.61 21.00 -6.91
N GLY A 357 24.50 20.26 -7.07
CA GLY A 357 24.46 18.82 -6.82
C GLY A 357 24.40 18.43 -5.34
N GLU A 358 24.20 19.38 -4.43
CA GLU A 358 23.97 19.08 -3.01
C GLU A 358 22.50 18.69 -2.79
N VAL A 359 22.30 17.55 -2.14
CA VAL A 359 20.97 17.12 -1.69
C VAL A 359 20.61 17.95 -0.45
N LYS A 360 19.70 18.91 -0.60
CA LYS A 360 19.16 19.69 0.52
C LYS A 360 18.02 18.98 1.26
#